data_AF-A0A8B2U4K2-F1
#
_entry.id   AF-A0A8B2U4K2-F1
#
_cell.length_a   1.000
_cell.length_b   1.000
_cell.length_c   1.000
_cell.angle_alpha   90.00
_cell.angle_beta   90.00
_cell.angle_gamma   90.00
#
_symmetry.space_group_name_H-M   'P 1'
#
loop_
_entity.id
_entity.type
_entity.pdbx_description
1 polymer ?
#
loop_
_entity_poly.entity_id
_entity_poly.type
_entity_poly.pdbx_seq_one_letter_code
_entity_poly.pdbx_strand_id
1 'polypeptide(L)'
;MSIQFNMIALLLVVLILLGILSHNSSITISAAVLLIMQQTLLAKYIPYLEKYGLSVGIVILTIGVLSPLVSGKIQLPGLSAFISWKMFVAIAVGVLVAWLAGKGVPLMGEQPVLVTGLVIGTIIGVSFLGGIPVGPLIAAGILALLIGKF
;
A
#
# COMPACT_ATOMS: atom_id res chain seq x y z
N MET A 1 -2.69 21.00 -29.07
CA MET A 1 -2.82 19.65 -28.48
C MET A 1 -1.64 18.82 -28.92
N SER A 2 -0.49 18.99 -28.27
CA SER A 2 0.66 18.12 -28.52
C SER A 2 0.32 16.75 -27.95
N ILE A 3 0.36 15.73 -28.81
CA ILE A 3 0.54 14.33 -28.41
C ILE A 3 1.95 14.24 -27.80
N GLN A 4 2.14 14.83 -26.61
CA GLN A 4 3.27 14.45 -25.76
C GLN A 4 2.90 13.10 -25.22
N PHE A 5 3.56 12.07 -25.75
CA PHE A 5 3.49 10.71 -25.28
C PHE A 5 3.69 10.72 -23.75
N ASN A 6 2.60 10.63 -22.99
CA ASN A 6 2.68 10.74 -21.54
C ASN A 6 3.17 9.39 -21.02
N MET A 7 4.47 9.30 -20.76
CA MET A 7 5.15 8.09 -20.30
C MET A 7 4.48 7.51 -19.03
N ILE A 8 3.88 8.37 -18.21
CA ILE A 8 3.13 7.99 -17.01
C ILE A 8 1.81 7.31 -17.40
N ALA A 9 1.09 7.79 -18.41
CA ALA A 9 -0.13 7.15 -18.89
C ALA A 9 0.19 5.76 -19.48
N LEU A 10 1.29 5.63 -20.22
CA LEU A 10 1.76 4.34 -20.72
C LEU A 10 2.08 3.37 -19.57
N LEU A 11 2.79 3.86 -18.53
CA LEU A 11 3.05 3.07 -17.33
C LEU A 11 1.74 2.60 -16.69
N LEU A 12 0.76 3.49 -16.49
CA LEU A 12 -0.54 3.13 -15.91
C LEU A 12 -1.29 2.08 -16.76
N VAL A 13 -1.25 2.16 -18.10
CA VAL A 13 -1.82 1.13 -18.98
C VAL A 13 -1.12 -0.22 -18.78
N VAL A 14 0.21 -0.24 -18.69
CA VAL A 14 0.97 -1.46 -18.40
C VAL A 14 0.57 -2.03 -17.04
N LEU A 15 0.37 -1.20 -16.01
CA LEU A 15 -0.09 -1.66 -14.69
C LEU A 15 -1.50 -2.26 -14.74
N ILE A 16 -2.40 -1.69 -15.53
CA ILE A 16 -3.75 -2.26 -15.74
C ILE A 16 -3.64 -3.65 -16.37
N LEU A 17 -2.83 -3.80 -17.43
CA LEU A 17 -2.61 -5.09 -18.09
C LEU A 17 -1.98 -6.13 -17.14
N LEU A 18 -0.98 -5.72 -16.35
CA LEU A 18 -0.36 -6.57 -15.35
C LEU A 18 -1.35 -6.95 -14.23
N GLY A 19 -2.20 -6.03 -13.79
CA GLY A 19 -3.25 -6.31 -12.81
C GLY A 19 -4.27 -7.32 -13.32
N ILE A 20 -4.68 -7.22 -14.59
CA ILE A 20 -5.57 -8.19 -15.23
C ILE A 20 -4.88 -9.56 -15.34
N LEU A 21 -3.64 -9.61 -15.81
CA LEU A 21 -2.89 -10.87 -15.95
C LEU A 21 -2.64 -11.54 -14.60
N SER A 22 -2.32 -10.75 -13.57
CA SER A 22 -2.15 -11.18 -12.19
C SER A 22 -3.46 -11.52 -11.47
N HIS A 23 -4.62 -11.29 -12.09
CA HIS A 23 -5.94 -11.39 -11.44
C HIS A 23 -6.05 -10.53 -10.16
N ASN A 24 -5.31 -9.42 -10.11
CA ASN A 24 -5.28 -8.52 -8.97
C ASN A 24 -6.15 -7.29 -9.21
N SER A 25 -7.41 -7.36 -8.79
CA SER A 25 -8.38 -6.27 -8.95
C SER A 25 -7.92 -4.97 -8.29
N SER A 26 -7.15 -5.04 -7.19
CA SER A 26 -6.66 -3.84 -6.51
C SER A 26 -5.71 -3.03 -7.41
N ILE A 27 -4.73 -3.68 -8.06
CA ILE A 27 -3.82 -2.99 -9.00
C ILE A 27 -4.61 -2.41 -10.18
N THR A 28 -5.47 -3.22 -10.79
CA THR A 28 -6.26 -2.84 -11.96
C THR A 28 -7.13 -1.62 -11.67
N ILE A 29 -7.86 -1.63 -10.56
CA ILE A 29 -8.77 -0.54 -10.17
C ILE A 29 -7.96 0.73 -9.84
N SER A 30 -6.90 0.62 -9.03
CA SER A 30 -6.08 1.79 -8.68
C SER A 30 -5.44 2.44 -9.90
N ALA A 31 -4.86 1.66 -10.81
CA ALA A 31 -4.24 2.17 -12.03
C ALA A 31 -5.26 2.77 -13.01
N ALA A 32 -6.44 2.14 -13.16
CA ALA A 32 -7.51 2.66 -13.99
C ALA A 32 -8.07 3.98 -13.47
N VAL A 33 -8.32 4.10 -12.17
CA VAL A 33 -8.79 5.34 -11.54
C VAL A 33 -7.78 6.46 -11.73
N LEU A 34 -6.49 6.20 -11.50
CA LEU A 34 -5.43 7.19 -11.70
C LEU A 34 -5.31 7.62 -13.16
N LEU A 35 -5.45 6.68 -14.11
CA LEU A 35 -5.41 6.98 -15.55
C LEU A 35 -6.60 7.87 -15.94
N ILE A 36 -7.80 7.58 -15.48
CA ILE A 36 -8.99 8.41 -15.73
C ILE A 36 -8.81 9.79 -15.09
N MET A 37 -8.32 9.87 -13.86
CA MET A 37 -8.08 11.15 -13.18
C MET A 37 -7.04 11.99 -13.93
N GLN A 38 -5.96 11.37 -14.42
CA GLN A 38 -4.89 12.06 -15.15
C GLN A 38 -5.37 12.64 -16.49
N GLN A 39 -6.26 11.92 -17.20
CA GLN A 39 -6.75 12.33 -18.52
C GLN A 39 -7.92 13.33 -18.47
N THR A 40 -8.52 13.54 -17.30
CA THR A 40 -9.69 14.39 -17.11
C THR A 40 -9.36 15.63 -16.27
N LEU A 41 -10.34 16.52 -16.08
CA LEU A 41 -10.23 17.68 -15.18
C LEU A 41 -10.02 17.29 -13.70
N LEU A 42 -10.09 16.00 -13.36
CA LEU A 42 -9.84 15.48 -12.02
C LEU A 42 -8.35 15.49 -11.66
N ALA A 43 -7.44 15.76 -12.60
CA ALA A 43 -6.02 15.88 -12.34
C ALA A 43 -5.70 16.90 -11.22
N LYS A 44 -6.54 17.93 -11.08
CA LYS A 44 -6.45 18.92 -9.99
C LYS A 44 -6.60 18.34 -8.58
N TYR A 45 -7.22 17.16 -8.45
CA TYR A 45 -7.42 16.47 -7.17
C TYR A 45 -6.30 15.48 -6.84
N ILE A 46 -5.39 15.18 -7.77
CA ILE A 46 -4.26 14.26 -7.54
C ILE A 46 -3.41 14.70 -6.32
N PRO A 47 -3.07 15.99 -6.12
CA PRO A 47 -2.31 16.41 -4.94
C PRO A 47 -3.04 16.15 -3.61
N TYR A 48 -4.37 16.24 -3.59
CA TYR A 48 -5.16 15.90 -2.41
C TYR A 48 -5.13 14.39 -2.14
N LEU A 49 -5.19 13.59 -3.20
CA LEU A 49 -5.09 12.13 -3.12
C LEU A 49 -3.71 11.69 -2.62
N GLU A 50 -2.64 12.36 -3.04
CA GLU A 50 -1.29 12.10 -2.54
C GLU A 50 -1.16 12.44 -1.05
N LYS A 51 -1.71 13.59 -0.63
CA LYS A 51 -1.61 14.07 0.76
C LYS A 51 -2.47 13.28 1.75
N TYR A 52 -3.70 12.92 1.37
CA TYR A 52 -4.68 12.33 2.28
C TYR A 52 -5.05 10.88 1.93
N GLY A 53 -4.76 10.41 0.72
CA GLY A 53 -5.19 9.10 0.25
C GLY A 53 -4.63 7.95 1.09
N LEU A 54 -3.37 8.03 1.51
CA LEU A 54 -2.79 7.03 2.41
C LEU A 54 -3.48 7.04 3.79
N SER A 55 -3.65 8.21 4.39
CA SER A 55 -4.29 8.35 5.71
C SER A 55 -5.74 7.83 5.68
N VAL A 56 -6.51 8.19 4.66
CA VAL A 56 -7.88 7.69 4.47
C VAL A 56 -7.87 6.17 4.23
N GLY A 57 -6.95 5.67 3.42
CA GLY A 57 -6.78 4.24 3.18
C GLY A 57 -6.48 3.43 4.44
N ILE A 58 -5.59 3.92 5.31
CA ILE A 58 -5.26 3.29 6.60
C ILE A 58 -6.47 3.29 7.53
N VAL A 59 -7.22 4.39 7.58
CA VAL A 59 -8.45 4.46 8.40
C VAL A 59 -9.47 3.43 7.92
N ILE A 60 -9.73 3.34 6.61
CA ILE A 60 -10.65 2.36 6.02
C ILE A 60 -10.17 0.93 6.29
N LEU A 61 -8.87 0.66 6.14
CA LEU A 61 -8.27 -0.64 6.47
C LEU A 61 -8.47 -1.00 7.94
N THR A 62 -8.23 -0.06 8.86
CA THR A 62 -8.39 -0.26 10.31
C THR A 62 -9.84 -0.57 10.66
N ILE A 63 -10.80 0.15 10.08
CA ILE A 63 -12.24 -0.13 10.24
C ILE A 63 -12.56 -1.54 9.74
N GLY A 64 -12.04 -1.94 8.58
CA GLY A 64 -12.22 -3.28 8.02
C GLY A 64 -11.69 -4.39 8.94
N VAL A 65 -10.51 -4.20 9.55
CA VAL A 65 -9.91 -5.15 10.50
C VAL A 65 -10.68 -5.23 11.81
N LEU A 66 -11.28 -4.12 12.29
CA LEU A 66 -12.08 -4.08 13.52
C LEU A 66 -13.53 -4.52 13.33
N SER A 67 -14.06 -4.51 12.09
CA SER A 67 -15.44 -4.88 11.78
C SER A 67 -15.85 -6.28 12.28
N PRO A 68 -15.02 -7.34 12.18
CA PRO A 68 -15.31 -8.66 12.74
C PRO A 68 -15.59 -8.65 14.25
N LEU A 69 -14.97 -7.76 15.03
CA LEU A 69 -15.22 -7.64 16.47
C LEU A 69 -16.64 -7.10 16.72
N VAL A 70 -17.04 -6.05 16.01
CA VAL A 70 -18.38 -5.45 16.12
C VAL A 70 -19.46 -6.40 15.63
N SER A 71 -19.18 -7.17 14.58
CA SER A 71 -20.11 -8.18 14.06
C SER A 71 -20.22 -9.44 14.91
N GLY A 72 -19.46 -9.55 16.01
CA GLY A 72 -19.47 -10.72 16.91
C GLY A 72 -18.78 -11.97 16.36
N LYS A 73 -18.13 -11.89 15.19
CA LYS A 73 -17.38 -13.00 14.57
C LYS A 73 -16.10 -13.34 15.33
N ILE A 74 -15.50 -12.36 15.98
CA ILE A 74 -14.31 -12.53 16.82
C ILE A 74 -14.71 -12.27 18.27
N GLN A 75 -14.71 -13.32 19.09
CA GLN A 75 -14.89 -13.19 20.53
C GLN A 75 -13.59 -12.69 21.17
N LEU A 76 -13.70 -11.80 22.15
CA LEU A 76 -12.54 -11.32 22.88
C LEU A 76 -11.83 -12.50 23.56
N PRO A 77 -10.53 -12.72 23.30
CA PRO A 77 -9.79 -13.77 23.95
C PRO A 77 -9.85 -13.59 25.47
N GLY A 78 -10.03 -14.67 26.23
CA GLY A 78 -9.88 -14.62 27.69
C GLY A 78 -8.44 -14.24 28.08
N LEU A 79 -8.23 -13.72 29.30
CA LEU A 79 -6.91 -13.29 29.80
C LEU A 79 -5.81 -14.37 29.65
N SER A 80 -6.19 -15.65 29.67
CA SER A 80 -5.27 -16.78 29.47
C SER A 80 -4.67 -16.86 28.06
N ALA A 81 -5.39 -16.41 27.04
CA ALA A 81 -4.90 -16.38 25.66
C ALA A 81 -3.83 -15.30 25.45
N PHE A 82 -3.82 -14.24 26.27
CA PHE A 82 -2.78 -13.21 26.24
C PHE A 82 -1.41 -13.71 26.76
N ILE A 83 -1.41 -14.77 27.56
CA ILE A 83 -0.19 -15.42 28.08
C ILE A 83 0.38 -16.46 27.08
N SER A 84 -0.34 -16.74 25.99
CA SER A 84 0.15 -17.63 24.94
C SER A 84 1.39 -17.06 24.27
N TRP A 85 2.43 -17.88 24.13
CA TRP A 85 3.63 -17.56 23.35
C TRP A 85 3.29 -17.04 21.95
N LYS A 86 2.25 -17.61 21.31
CA LYS A 86 1.78 -17.16 19.99
C LYS A 86 1.26 -15.73 20.01
N MET A 87 0.56 -15.32 21.07
CA MET A 87 0.03 -13.96 21.21
C MET A 87 1.16 -12.95 21.44
N PHE A 88 2.15 -13.30 22.26
CA PHE A 88 3.33 -12.45 22.48
C PHE A 88 4.11 -12.20 21.18
N VAL A 89 4.38 -13.27 20.41
CA VAL A 89 5.04 -13.14 19.10
C VAL A 89 4.21 -12.31 18.13
N ALA A 90 2.88 -12.51 18.09
CA ALA A 90 2.00 -11.73 17.23
C ALA A 90 2.02 -10.22 17.57
N ILE A 91 1.99 -9.88 18.87
CA ILE A 91 2.09 -8.49 19.32
C ILE A 91 3.45 -7.90 18.97
N ALA A 92 4.54 -8.63 19.23
CA ALA A 92 5.90 -8.17 18.92
C ALA A 92 6.07 -7.90 17.41
N VAL A 93 5.63 -8.81 16.55
CA VAL A 93 5.66 -8.63 15.09
C VAL A 93 4.78 -7.45 14.67
N GLY A 94 3.59 -7.29 15.26
CA GLY A 94 2.71 -6.15 14.97
C GLY A 94 3.35 -4.81 15.31
N VAL A 95 4.01 -4.70 16.46
CA VAL A 95 4.75 -3.49 16.88
C VAL A 95 5.91 -3.21 15.93
N LEU A 96 6.68 -4.23 15.56
CA LEU A 96 7.81 -4.08 14.62
C LEU A 96 7.35 -3.60 13.25
N VAL A 97 6.29 -4.19 12.69
CA VAL A 97 5.76 -3.78 11.38
C VAL A 97 5.18 -2.38 11.41
N ALA A 98 4.47 -1.99 12.47
CA ALA A 98 3.95 -0.64 12.64
C ALA A 98 5.09 0.39 12.72
N TRP A 99 6.16 0.07 13.45
CA TRP A 99 7.34 0.92 13.54
C TRP A 99 8.06 1.07 12.19
N LEU A 100 8.24 -0.03 11.46
CA LEU A 100 8.78 -0.02 10.08
C LEU A 100 7.95 0.88 9.17
N ALA A 101 6.63 0.69 9.14
CA ALA A 101 5.73 1.49 8.32
C ALA A 101 5.84 2.99 8.64
N GLY A 102 5.92 3.35 9.93
CA GLY A 102 6.11 4.74 10.35
C GLY A 102 7.43 5.35 9.85
N LYS A 103 8.51 4.57 9.81
CA LYS A 103 9.81 4.98 9.24
C LYS A 103 9.83 5.01 7.71
N GLY A 104 8.91 4.33 7.04
CA GLY A 104 8.77 4.36 5.59
C GLY A 104 8.17 5.67 5.04
N VAL A 105 7.32 6.35 5.82
CA VAL A 105 6.62 7.57 5.37
C VAL A 105 7.59 8.70 4.95
N PRO A 106 8.62 9.07 5.76
CA PRO A 106 9.54 10.14 5.38
C PRO A 106 10.36 9.79 4.13
N LEU A 107 10.81 8.54 4.01
CA LEU A 107 11.59 8.07 2.85
C LEU A 107 10.81 8.25 1.54
N MET A 108 9.49 8.04 1.58
CA MET A 108 8.64 8.23 0.40
C MET A 108 8.55 9.69 -0.05
N GLY A 109 8.62 10.65 0.87
CA GLY A 109 8.62 12.07 0.56
C GLY A 109 9.99 12.60 0.13
N GLU A 110 11.07 12.10 0.73
CA GLU A 110 12.44 12.58 0.47
C GLU A 110 13.06 12.00 -0.80
N GLN A 111 12.74 10.74 -1.14
CA GLN A 111 13.38 10.03 -2.26
C GLN A 111 12.34 9.33 -3.16
N PRO A 112 11.62 10.10 -4.00
CA PRO A 112 10.58 9.57 -4.90
C PRO A 112 11.07 8.47 -5.84
N VAL A 113 12.35 8.55 -6.26
CA VAL A 113 12.98 7.55 -7.14
C VAL A 113 13.00 6.17 -6.48
N LEU A 114 13.27 6.09 -5.17
CA LEU A 114 13.23 4.82 -4.44
C LEU A 114 11.80 4.29 -4.35
N VAL A 115 10.81 5.17 -4.20
CA VAL A 115 9.39 4.79 -4.22
C VAL A 115 9.01 4.17 -5.54
N THR A 116 9.47 4.73 -6.67
CA THR A 116 9.24 4.12 -7.99
C THR A 116 9.81 2.71 -8.07
N GLY A 117 11.04 2.50 -7.59
CA GLY A 117 11.65 1.17 -7.52
C GLY A 117 10.86 0.19 -6.63
N LEU A 118 10.40 0.64 -5.46
CA LEU A 118 9.56 -0.14 -4.55
C LEU A 118 8.21 -0.51 -5.18
N VAL A 119 7.59 0.41 -5.91
CA VAL A 119 6.33 0.17 -6.64
C VAL A 119 6.56 -0.90 -7.71
N ILE A 120 7.60 -0.77 -8.53
CA ILE A 120 7.94 -1.78 -9.55
C ILE A 120 8.18 -3.15 -8.91
N GLY A 121 8.99 -3.20 -7.84
CA GLY A 121 9.28 -4.44 -7.12
C GLY A 121 8.03 -5.09 -6.52
N THR A 122 7.13 -4.30 -5.94
CA THR A 122 5.86 -4.81 -5.40
C THR A 122 4.91 -5.29 -6.49
N ILE A 123 4.88 -4.65 -7.66
CA ILE A 123 4.08 -5.11 -8.81
C ILE A 123 4.59 -6.46 -9.30
N ILE A 124 5.91 -6.60 -9.50
CA ILE A 124 6.52 -7.88 -9.90
C ILE A 124 6.21 -8.96 -8.84
N GLY A 125 6.36 -8.61 -7.55
CA GLY A 125 6.05 -9.51 -6.45
C GLY A 125 4.60 -10.00 -6.47
N VAL A 126 3.65 -9.08 -6.66
CA VAL A 126 2.23 -9.40 -6.75
C VAL A 126 1.93 -10.24 -8.00
N SER A 127 2.46 -9.86 -9.16
CA SER A 127 2.14 -10.50 -10.43
C SER A 127 2.70 -11.91 -10.57
N PHE A 128 3.86 -12.19 -9.97
CA PHE A 128 4.51 -13.50 -10.08
C PHE A 128 4.37 -14.37 -8.83
N LEU A 129 4.27 -13.79 -7.62
CA LEU A 129 4.16 -14.56 -6.37
C LEU A 129 2.73 -14.58 -5.79
N GLY A 130 1.75 -13.97 -6.46
CA GLY A 130 0.36 -13.96 -6.00
C GLY A 130 0.12 -13.15 -4.72
N GLY A 131 1.00 -12.18 -4.44
CA GLY A 131 0.87 -11.29 -3.29
C GLY A 131 -0.29 -10.28 -3.42
N ILE A 132 -0.52 -9.51 -2.36
CA ILE A 132 -1.51 -8.41 -2.35
C ILE A 132 -0.74 -7.07 -2.32
N PRO A 133 -1.11 -6.07 -3.15
CA PRO A 133 -0.50 -4.75 -3.11
C PRO A 133 -0.93 -4.00 -1.84
N VAL A 134 -0.13 -4.13 -0.78
CA VAL A 134 -0.31 -3.40 0.50
C VAL A 134 0.27 -1.98 0.47
N GLY A 135 0.73 -1.52 -0.70
CA GLY A 135 1.40 -0.24 -0.90
C GLY A 135 2.90 -0.29 -0.56
N PRO A 136 3.67 0.72 -0.97
CA PRO A 136 5.11 0.76 -0.77
C PRO A 136 5.52 1.06 0.67
N LEU A 137 4.58 1.32 1.59
CA LEU A 137 4.88 1.83 2.93
C LEU A 137 5.74 0.87 3.78
N ILE A 138 5.35 -0.40 3.86
CA ILE A 138 6.10 -1.41 4.63
C ILE A 138 7.45 -1.66 3.97
N ALA A 139 7.47 -1.76 2.63
CA ALA A 139 8.69 -1.96 1.87
C ALA A 139 9.65 -0.77 1.99
N ALA A 140 9.13 0.46 2.04
CA ALA A 140 9.87 1.68 2.32
C ALA A 140 10.43 1.67 3.74
N GLY A 141 9.67 1.18 4.72
CA GLY A 141 10.16 0.98 6.09
C GLY A 141 11.35 0.02 6.16
N ILE A 142 11.25 -1.13 5.49
CA ILE A 142 12.35 -2.10 5.41
C ILE A 142 13.55 -1.48 4.68
N LEU A 143 13.32 -0.82 3.55
CA LEU A 143 14.38 -0.16 2.79
C LEU A 143 15.06 0.93 3.62
N ALA A 144 14.30 1.73 4.36
CA ALA A 144 14.81 2.77 5.26
C ALA A 144 15.80 2.20 6.27
N LEU A 145 15.47 1.04 6.88
CA LEU A 145 16.41 0.36 7.78
C LEU A 145 17.68 -0.10 7.07
N LEU A 146 17.55 -0.65 5.86
CA LEU A 146 18.68 -1.19 5.10
C LEU A 146 19.64 -0.11 4.61
N ILE A 147 19.12 1.06 4.22
CA ILE A 147 19.95 2.17 3.73
C ILE A 147 20.41 3.12 4.85
N GLY A 148 20.01 2.84 6.11
CA GLY A 148 20.42 3.64 7.27
C GLY A 148 19.75 5.01 7.38
N LYS A 149 18.64 5.24 6.65
CA LYS A 149 17.83 6.46 6.79
C LYS A 149 16.79 6.22 7.88
N PHE A 150 17.07 6.67 9.10
CA PHE A 150 16.17 6.58 10.26
C PHE A 150 15.71 7.96 10.71
#